data_AF-A0A7V0U4Z4-F1
#
_entry.id   AF-A0A7V0U4Z4-F1
#
_cell.length_a   1.000
_cell.length_b   1.000
_cell.length_c   1.000
_cell.angle_alpha   90.00
_cell.angle_beta   90.00
_cell.angle_gamma   90.00
#
_symmetry.space_group_name_H-M   'P 1'
#
loop_
_entity.id
_entity.type
_entity.pdbx_description
1 polymer ?
#
loop_
_entity_poly.entity_id
_entity_poly.type
_entity_poly.pdbx_seq_one_letter_code
_entity_poly.pdbx_strand_id
1 'polypeptide(L)'
;MILEGADGFLEALHRRIAARGHAVVVVAEGTGQDLLREDDAPAQRDASGNLRLLDVGAFLRGQIETDLQRRGVRHTVKYIDPSYLIRSAPAMPSDAVYSSDLARNAVHAAMAGFSGLLMGSWNGEYTHVPLREVVTRRREVDLEGDLWHAVLESTGQPAFWG
;
A
#
# COMPACT_ATOMS: atom_id res chain seq x y z
N MET A 1 -1.62 0.42 13.80
CA MET A 1 -0.28 -0.21 13.90
C MET A 1 0.28 0.19 15.24
N ILE A 2 0.83 -0.73 16.02
CA ILE A 2 1.44 -0.38 17.31
C ILE A 2 2.95 -0.26 17.10
N LEU A 3 3.51 0.90 17.45
CA LEU A 3 4.89 1.26 17.12
C LEU A 3 5.89 0.76 18.17
N GLU A 4 5.61 1.06 19.45
CA GLU A 4 6.44 0.72 20.60
C GLU A 4 5.85 -0.47 21.39
N GLY A 5 6.61 -1.01 22.34
CA GLY A 5 6.20 -2.18 23.15
C GLY A 5 6.85 -3.49 22.71
N ALA A 6 6.68 -4.55 23.52
CA ALA A 6 7.32 -5.85 23.29
C ALA A 6 6.88 -6.54 21.98
N ASP A 7 5.63 -6.27 21.59
CA ASP A 7 4.98 -6.78 20.37
C ASP A 7 4.78 -5.68 19.31
N GLY A 8 5.39 -4.50 19.54
CA GLY A 8 5.37 -3.39 18.62
C GLY A 8 6.35 -3.56 17.45
N PHE A 9 6.13 -2.77 16.40
CA PHE A 9 6.94 -2.79 15.18
C PHE A 9 8.44 -2.57 15.45
N LEU A 10 8.80 -1.60 16.29
CA LEU A 10 10.22 -1.27 16.54
C LEU A 10 10.97 -2.42 17.23
N GLU A 11 10.32 -3.13 18.15
CA GLU A 11 10.93 -4.28 18.81
C GLU A 11 11.10 -5.46 17.85
N ALA A 12 10.12 -5.73 16.99
CA ALA A 12 10.27 -6.76 15.96
C ALA A 12 11.38 -6.42 14.95
N LEU A 13 11.49 -5.15 14.55
CA LEU A 13 12.57 -4.68 13.69
C LEU A 13 13.94 -4.84 14.37
N HIS A 14 14.04 -4.51 15.66
CA HIS A 14 15.26 -4.70 16.43
C HIS A 14 15.66 -6.18 16.48
N ARG A 15 14.72 -7.09 16.79
CA ARG A 15 14.96 -8.55 16.76
C ARG A 15 15.45 -9.01 15.38
N ARG A 16 14.86 -8.51 14.30
CA ARG A 16 15.28 -8.82 12.92
C ARG A 16 16.70 -8.38 12.63
N ILE A 17 17.05 -7.13 13.00
CA ILE A 17 18.40 -6.59 12.80
C ILE A 17 19.41 -7.36 13.64
N ALA A 18 19.10 -7.69 14.90
CA ALA A 18 19.97 -8.47 15.76
C ALA A 18 20.23 -9.88 15.20
N ALA A 19 19.21 -10.52 14.62
CA ALA A 19 19.32 -11.87 14.07
C ALA A 19 20.01 -11.93 12.69
N ARG A 20 19.91 -10.90 11.86
CA ARG A 20 20.34 -10.95 10.43
C ARG A 20 21.34 -9.86 10.03
N GLY A 21 21.60 -8.89 10.89
CA GLY A 21 22.45 -7.73 10.61
C GLY A 21 21.85 -6.68 9.68
N HIS A 22 20.65 -6.91 9.13
CA HIS A 22 19.96 -6.00 8.22
C HIS A 22 18.44 -6.25 8.23
N ALA A 23 17.68 -5.27 7.71
CA ALA A 23 16.24 -5.38 7.52
C ALA A 23 15.79 -4.55 6.31
N VAL A 24 14.71 -4.98 5.66
CA VAL A 24 13.99 -4.24 4.64
C VAL A 24 12.55 -4.10 5.12
N VAL A 25 12.02 -2.88 5.09
CA VAL A 25 10.66 -2.56 5.51
C VAL A 25 9.92 -2.02 4.30
N VAL A 26 8.79 -2.65 3.97
CA VAL A 26 7.85 -2.17 2.96
C VAL A 26 6.62 -1.64 3.68
N VAL A 27 6.23 -0.41 3.37
CA VAL A 27 5.10 0.26 4.02
C VAL A 27 4.20 0.85 2.94
N ALA A 28 2.89 0.66 3.07
CA ALA A 28 1.92 1.29 2.20
C ALA A 28 1.67 2.74 2.66
N GLU A 29 1.42 3.66 1.72
CA GLU A 29 1.21 5.09 2.02
C GLU A 29 0.09 5.35 3.04
N GLY A 30 -0.94 4.49 3.07
CA GLY A 30 -2.07 4.58 3.99
C GLY A 30 -1.83 3.98 5.39
N THR A 31 -0.68 3.35 5.63
CA THR A 31 -0.39 2.71 6.92
C THR A 31 -0.19 3.75 8.02
N GLY A 32 -0.73 3.50 9.22
CA GLY A 32 -0.39 4.25 10.43
C GLY A 32 -0.77 5.73 10.41
N GLN A 33 -1.71 6.15 9.55
CA GLN A 33 -2.11 7.57 9.42
C GLN A 33 -2.71 8.14 10.71
N ASP A 34 -3.20 7.28 11.60
CA ASP A 34 -3.61 7.55 12.98
C ASP A 34 -2.44 7.98 13.87
N LEU A 35 -1.24 7.45 13.64
CA LEU A 35 -0.04 7.80 14.42
C LEU A 35 0.59 9.13 13.98
N LEU A 36 0.33 9.55 12.74
CA LEU A 36 0.92 10.76 12.15
C LEU A 36 0.05 12.00 12.35
N ARG A 37 -1.24 11.83 12.61
CA ARG A 37 -2.15 12.96 12.84
C ARG A 37 -2.09 13.37 14.30
N GLU A 38 -1.84 14.64 14.54
CA GLU A 38 -2.11 15.25 15.84
C GLU A 38 -3.62 15.34 16.04
N ASP A 39 -4.11 15.04 17.26
CA ASP A 39 -5.54 14.91 17.58
C ASP A 39 -6.37 16.15 17.21
N ASP A 40 -5.74 17.34 17.16
CA ASP A 40 -6.40 18.63 16.90
C ASP A 40 -6.09 19.25 15.52
N ALA A 41 -5.28 18.60 14.68
CA ALA A 41 -4.89 19.17 13.39
C ALA A 41 -5.97 18.93 12.31
N PRO A 42 -6.46 19.97 11.60
CA PRO A 42 -7.47 19.79 10.57
C PRO A 42 -6.92 18.95 9.42
N ALA A 43 -7.65 17.88 9.11
CA ALA A 43 -7.37 16.99 7.99
C ALA A 43 -7.32 17.76 6.66
N GLN A 44 -6.12 17.90 6.09
CA GLN A 44 -5.95 18.52 4.78
C GLN A 44 -6.59 17.64 3.71
N ARG A 45 -7.28 18.28 2.76
CA ARG A 45 -7.87 17.61 1.59
C ARG A 45 -7.21 18.11 0.31
N ASP A 46 -7.14 17.24 -0.69
CA ASP A 46 -6.71 17.63 -2.03
C ASP A 46 -7.82 18.41 -2.78
N ALA A 47 -7.52 18.87 -3.99
CA ALA A 47 -8.47 19.59 -4.85
C ALA A 47 -9.69 18.73 -5.26
N SER A 48 -9.60 17.41 -5.13
CA SER A 48 -10.67 16.46 -5.41
C SER A 48 -11.46 16.06 -4.16
N GLY A 49 -11.15 16.63 -3.00
CA GLY A 49 -11.82 16.36 -1.74
C GLY A 49 -11.33 15.11 -0.99
N ASN A 50 -10.31 14.41 -1.50
CA ASN A 50 -9.73 13.26 -0.81
C ASN A 50 -8.89 13.71 0.37
N LEU A 51 -8.84 12.87 1.39
CA LEU A 51 -7.96 13.06 2.53
C LEU A 51 -6.50 12.98 2.09
N ARG A 52 -5.72 14.03 2.35
CA ARG A 52 -4.29 14.03 2.07
C ARG A 52 -3.59 13.13 3.09
N LEU A 53 -2.89 12.12 2.60
CA LEU A 53 -2.08 11.24 3.42
C LEU A 53 -0.79 11.94 3.83
N LEU A 54 -0.37 11.68 5.06
CA LEU A 54 0.92 12.12 5.58
C LEU A 54 2.00 11.11 5.21
N ASP A 55 3.25 11.56 5.10
CA ASP A 55 4.38 10.70 4.70
C ASP A 55 4.78 9.75 5.83
N VAL A 56 4.17 8.57 5.85
CA VAL A 56 4.49 7.48 6.79
C VAL A 56 5.93 6.98 6.64
N GLY A 57 6.51 7.04 5.44
CA GLY A 57 7.86 6.60 5.18
C GLY A 57 8.89 7.48 5.88
N ALA A 58 8.75 8.79 5.74
CA ALA A 58 9.57 9.77 6.45
C ALA A 58 9.39 9.67 7.98
N PHE A 59 8.15 9.51 8.45
CA PHE A 59 7.85 9.33 9.87
C PHE A 59 8.53 8.08 10.44
N LEU A 60 8.33 6.91 9.83
CA LEU A 60 8.92 5.66 10.30
C LEU A 60 10.44 5.69 10.26
N ARG A 61 11.05 6.31 9.24
CA ARG A 61 12.49 6.52 9.20
C ARG A 61 12.98 7.23 10.47
N GLY A 62 12.32 8.33 10.85
CA GLY A 62 12.68 9.09 12.05
C GLY A 62 12.55 8.25 13.32
N GLN A 63 11.43 7.54 13.49
CA GLN A 63 11.19 6.67 14.65
C GLN A 63 12.22 5.53 14.77
N ILE A 64 12.56 4.90 13.65
CA ILE A 64 13.57 3.82 13.59
C ILE A 64 14.97 4.37 13.94
N GLU A 65 15.36 5.51 13.35
CA GLU A 65 16.65 6.15 13.66
C GLU A 65 16.73 6.51 15.15
N THR A 66 15.70 7.12 15.72
CA THR A 66 15.65 7.45 17.15
C THR A 66 15.76 6.20 18.03
N ASP A 67 15.01 5.14 17.73
CA ASP A 67 15.04 3.91 18.52
C ASP A 67 16.42 3.22 18.50
N LEU A 68 17.02 3.08 17.32
CA LEU A 68 18.35 2.47 17.18
C LEU A 68 19.44 3.29 17.86
N GLN A 69 19.34 4.64 17.84
CA GLN A 69 20.23 5.52 18.58
C GLN A 69 20.09 5.32 20.10
N ARG A 70 18.85 5.29 20.62
CA ARG A 70 18.58 5.03 22.05
C ARG A 70 19.20 3.71 22.51
N ARG A 71 19.17 2.68 21.65
CA ARG A 71 19.72 1.34 21.92
C ARG A 71 21.23 1.23 21.67
N GLY A 72 21.90 2.30 21.21
CA GLY A 72 23.34 2.28 20.91
C GLY A 72 23.73 1.38 19.74
N VAL A 73 22.78 1.07 18.85
CA VAL A 73 23.03 0.23 17.66
C VAL A 73 23.63 1.09 16.56
N ARG A 74 24.81 0.74 16.05
CA ARG A 74 25.36 1.41 14.86
C ARG A 74 24.53 1.02 13.63
N HIS A 75 23.99 2.01 12.92
CA HIS A 75 23.03 1.76 11.84
C HIS A 75 23.20 2.72 10.66
N THR A 76 22.52 2.41 9.56
CA THR A 76 22.29 3.30 8.43
C THR A 76 20.88 3.01 7.92
N VAL A 77 20.00 3.99 7.97
CA VAL A 77 18.62 3.86 7.48
C VAL A 77 18.51 4.65 6.17
N LYS A 78 17.96 4.01 5.13
CA LYS A 78 17.73 4.64 3.83
C LYS A 78 16.24 4.59 3.53
N TYR A 79 15.65 5.76 3.32
CA TYR A 79 14.29 5.87 2.82
C TYR A 79 14.31 5.96 1.31
N ILE A 80 13.45 5.16 0.67
CA ILE A 80 13.30 5.10 -0.78
C ILE A 80 11.81 5.23 -1.06
N ASP A 81 11.41 6.31 -1.72
CA ASP A 81 10.06 6.49 -2.26
C ASP A 81 10.07 6.31 -3.78
N PRO A 82 9.70 5.12 -4.29
CA PRO A 82 9.64 4.87 -5.73
C PRO A 82 8.32 5.32 -6.35
N SER A 83 7.44 6.05 -5.66
CA SER A 83 6.08 6.37 -6.14
C SER A 83 6.06 6.98 -7.53
N TYR A 84 6.89 7.99 -7.77
CA TYR A 84 7.01 8.59 -9.11
C TYR A 84 7.61 7.62 -10.11
N LEU A 85 8.68 6.91 -9.74
CA LEU A 85 9.36 5.95 -10.63
C LEU A 85 8.41 4.86 -11.11
N ILE A 86 7.57 4.32 -10.22
CA ILE A 86 6.60 3.28 -10.56
C ILE A 86 5.49 3.86 -11.45
N ARG A 87 4.93 5.03 -11.09
CA ARG A 87 3.80 5.63 -11.82
C ARG A 87 4.18 6.24 -13.18
N SER A 88 5.44 6.61 -13.37
CA SER A 88 5.95 7.17 -14.63
C SER A 88 6.63 6.13 -15.53
N ALA A 89 6.79 4.89 -15.06
CA ALA A 89 7.39 3.84 -15.86
C ALA A 89 6.49 3.53 -17.09
N PRO A 90 7.08 3.18 -18.24
CA PRO A 90 6.31 2.71 -19.38
C PRO A 90 5.61 1.40 -19.02
N ALA A 91 4.41 1.20 -19.59
CA ALA A 91 3.67 -0.04 -19.43
C ALA A 91 4.48 -1.25 -19.94
N MET A 92 4.48 -2.33 -19.18
CA MET A 92 5.02 -3.60 -19.64
C MET A 92 4.14 -4.18 -20.77
N PRO A 93 4.65 -5.07 -21.63
CA PRO A 93 3.87 -5.60 -22.76
C PRO A 93 2.50 -6.20 -22.36
N SER A 94 2.43 -6.89 -21.22
CA SER A 94 1.18 -7.43 -20.68
C SER A 94 0.17 -6.33 -20.35
N ASP A 95 0.61 -5.24 -19.70
CA ASP A 95 -0.25 -4.11 -19.35
C ASP A 95 -0.69 -3.33 -20.59
N ALA A 96 0.19 -3.24 -21.59
CA ALA A 96 -0.11 -2.61 -22.87
C ALA A 96 -1.20 -3.39 -23.63
N VAL A 97 -1.11 -4.72 -23.68
CA VAL A 97 -2.15 -5.56 -24.28
C VAL A 97 -3.45 -5.45 -23.49
N TYR A 98 -3.40 -5.60 -22.16
CA TYR A 98 -4.57 -5.54 -21.30
C TYR A 98 -5.31 -4.19 -21.39
N SER A 99 -4.58 -3.07 -21.36
CA SER A 99 -5.17 -1.74 -21.53
C SER A 99 -5.75 -1.51 -22.93
N SER A 100 -5.11 -2.04 -23.98
CA SER A 100 -5.65 -1.99 -25.34
C SER A 100 -6.97 -2.75 -25.46
N ASP A 101 -7.06 -3.93 -24.87
CA ASP A 101 -8.28 -4.74 -24.90
C ASP A 101 -9.41 -4.12 -24.07
N LEU A 102 -9.11 -3.59 -22.87
CA LEU A 102 -10.08 -2.83 -22.08
C LEU A 102 -10.64 -1.65 -22.87
N ALA A 103 -9.76 -0.88 -23.55
CA ALA A 103 -10.17 0.28 -24.34
C ALA A 103 -11.05 -0.13 -25.54
N ARG A 104 -10.69 -1.18 -26.28
CA ARG A 104 -11.50 -1.68 -27.41
C ARG A 104 -12.88 -2.13 -26.96
N ASN A 105 -12.96 -2.90 -25.88
CA ASN A 105 -14.24 -3.34 -25.34
C ASN A 105 -15.09 -2.17 -24.84
N ALA A 106 -14.47 -1.16 -24.21
CA ALA A 106 -15.18 0.06 -23.81
C ALA A 106 -15.77 0.81 -25.02
N VAL A 107 -15.02 0.90 -26.13
CA VAL A 107 -15.51 1.51 -27.37
C VAL A 107 -16.68 0.71 -27.94
N HIS A 108 -16.59 -0.62 -28.02
CA HIS A 108 -17.70 -1.46 -28.49
C HIS A 108 -18.95 -1.30 -27.62
N ALA A 109 -18.80 -1.27 -26.30
CA ALA A 109 -19.91 -1.05 -25.36
C ALA A 109 -20.57 0.31 -25.60
N ALA A 110 -19.77 1.38 -25.73
CA ALA A 110 -20.27 2.72 -26.02
C ALA A 110 -21.01 2.78 -27.37
N MET A 111 -20.44 2.17 -28.42
CA MET A 111 -21.06 2.12 -29.75
C MET A 111 -22.35 1.30 -29.79
N ALA A 112 -22.48 0.31 -28.91
CA ALA A 112 -23.72 -0.45 -28.71
C ALA A 112 -24.77 0.29 -27.86
N GLY A 113 -24.48 1.52 -27.41
CA GLY A 113 -25.39 2.38 -26.66
C GLY A 113 -25.33 2.19 -25.14
N PHE A 114 -24.35 1.44 -24.61
CA PHE A 114 -24.16 1.32 -23.17
C PHE A 114 -23.45 2.55 -22.59
N SER A 115 -23.84 2.95 -21.38
CA SER A 115 -23.25 4.06 -20.64
C SER A 115 -23.30 3.80 -19.13
N GLY A 116 -22.52 4.56 -18.35
CA GLY A 116 -22.49 4.44 -16.89
C GLY A 116 -21.86 3.14 -16.38
N LEU A 117 -20.93 2.56 -17.14
CA LEU A 117 -20.23 1.32 -16.80
C LEU A 117 -18.70 1.48 -16.84
N LEU A 118 -18.03 0.56 -16.17
CA LEU A 118 -16.59 0.34 -16.20
C LEU A 118 -16.32 -1.02 -16.86
N MET A 119 -15.29 -1.10 -17.70
CA MET A 119 -14.78 -2.39 -18.16
C MET A 119 -13.95 -3.03 -17.05
N GLY A 120 -14.30 -4.26 -16.69
CA GLY A 120 -13.54 -5.10 -15.75
C GLY A 120 -13.00 -6.35 -16.44
N SER A 121 -12.18 -7.10 -15.71
CA SER A 121 -11.77 -8.46 -16.06
C SER A 121 -12.07 -9.40 -14.90
N TRP A 122 -12.80 -10.47 -15.16
CA TRP A 122 -13.20 -11.46 -14.17
C TRP A 122 -13.08 -12.86 -14.78
N ASN A 123 -12.30 -13.74 -14.15
CA ASN A 123 -12.06 -15.13 -14.59
C ASN A 123 -11.67 -15.25 -16.08
N GLY A 124 -10.85 -14.32 -16.57
CA GLY A 124 -10.37 -14.31 -17.96
C GLY A 124 -11.32 -13.68 -18.97
N GLU A 125 -12.49 -13.20 -18.53
CA GLU A 125 -13.49 -12.56 -19.39
C GLU A 125 -13.58 -11.06 -19.10
N TYR A 126 -13.84 -10.27 -20.16
CA TYR A 126 -14.11 -8.84 -20.02
C TYR A 126 -15.57 -8.59 -19.65
N THR A 127 -15.80 -7.82 -18.60
CA THR A 127 -17.13 -7.63 -18.01
C THR A 127 -17.57 -6.17 -18.01
N HIS A 128 -18.86 -5.92 -18.24
CA HIS A 128 -19.48 -4.63 -17.97
C HIS A 128 -19.88 -4.53 -16.51
N VAL A 129 -19.30 -3.58 -15.76
CA VAL A 129 -19.62 -3.35 -14.35
C VAL A 129 -20.27 -1.98 -14.19
N PRO A 130 -21.53 -1.87 -13.74
CA PRO A 130 -22.17 -0.57 -13.54
C PRO A 130 -21.38 0.29 -12.54
N LEU A 131 -21.12 1.56 -12.88
CA LEU A 131 -20.33 2.47 -12.05
C LEU A 131 -20.91 2.63 -10.63
N ARG A 132 -22.25 2.60 -10.51
CA ARG A 132 -22.92 2.67 -9.21
C ARG A 132 -22.53 1.52 -8.28
N GLU A 133 -22.21 0.35 -8.81
CA GLU A 133 -21.76 -0.79 -8.02
C GLU A 133 -20.26 -0.68 -7.71
N VAL A 134 -19.44 -0.23 -8.68
CA VAL A 134 -17.98 -0.07 -8.52
C VAL A 134 -17.62 0.82 -7.33
N VAL A 135 -18.40 1.87 -7.08
CA VAL A 135 -18.10 2.83 -6.00
C VAL A 135 -18.62 2.39 -4.62
N THR A 136 -19.38 1.30 -4.53
CA THR A 136 -20.00 0.87 -3.26
C THR A 136 -19.01 0.21 -2.30
N ARG A 137 -18.00 -0.48 -2.83
CA ARG A 137 -17.03 -1.25 -2.06
C ARG A 137 -15.65 -1.14 -2.65
N ARG A 138 -14.65 -1.28 -1.80
CA ARG A 138 -13.23 -1.38 -2.20
C ARG A 138 -12.76 -2.80 -1.98
N ARG A 139 -11.83 -3.25 -2.83
CA ARG A 139 -11.15 -4.53 -2.62
C ARG A 139 -10.06 -4.31 -1.58
N GLU A 140 -10.12 -5.08 -0.51
CA GLU A 140 -9.11 -5.11 0.54
C GLU A 140 -8.33 -6.43 0.46
N VAL A 141 -7.13 -6.44 1.05
CA VAL A 141 -6.37 -7.67 1.21
C VAL A 141 -7.07 -8.52 2.26
N ASP A 142 -7.35 -9.77 1.91
CA ASP A 142 -7.84 -10.75 2.86
C ASP A 142 -6.68 -11.20 3.76
N LEU A 143 -6.77 -10.88 5.05
CA LEU A 143 -5.75 -11.21 6.05
C LEU A 143 -5.77 -12.70 6.44
N GLU A 144 -6.81 -13.44 6.06
CA GLU A 144 -6.91 -14.89 6.23
C GLU A 144 -6.69 -15.63 4.90
N GLY A 145 -6.37 -14.90 3.84
CA GLY A 145 -6.15 -15.46 2.50
C GLY A 145 -4.69 -15.85 2.23
N ASP A 146 -4.50 -16.70 1.22
CA ASP A 146 -3.20 -17.24 0.80
C ASP A 146 -2.15 -16.15 0.54
N LEU A 147 -2.57 -15.02 -0.05
CA LEU A 147 -1.67 -13.90 -0.34
C LEU A 147 -1.03 -13.36 0.94
N TRP A 148 -1.82 -13.14 2.00
CA TRP A 148 -1.29 -12.60 3.24
C TRP A 148 -0.47 -13.63 4.00
N HIS A 149 -0.89 -14.90 3.99
CA HIS A 149 -0.10 -15.98 4.56
C HIS A 149 1.28 -16.11 3.91
N ALA A 150 1.36 -16.02 2.58
CA ALA A 150 2.64 -16.03 1.87
C ALA A 150 3.56 -14.85 2.29
N VAL A 151 2.99 -13.68 2.56
CA VAL A 151 3.74 -12.53 3.10
C VAL A 151 4.27 -12.83 4.50
N LEU A 152 3.45 -13.36 5.40
CA LEU A 152 3.86 -13.70 6.77
C LEU A 152 4.97 -14.76 6.78
N GLU A 153 4.85 -15.81 5.96
CA GLU A 153 5.86 -16.86 5.85
C GLU A 153 7.18 -16.32 5.27
N SER A 154 7.11 -15.51 4.21
CA SER A 154 8.30 -14.98 3.54
C SER A 154 9.06 -13.96 4.40
N THR A 155 8.34 -13.14 5.16
CA THR A 155 8.93 -12.08 5.98
C THR A 155 9.33 -12.56 7.37
N GLY A 156 8.59 -13.54 7.92
CA GLY A 156 8.66 -13.97 9.31
C GLY A 156 8.16 -12.90 10.29
N GLN A 157 7.39 -11.91 9.82
CA GLN A 157 6.83 -10.86 10.67
C GLN A 157 5.61 -11.38 11.47
N PRO A 158 5.27 -10.75 12.61
CA PRO A 158 4.04 -11.06 13.34
C PRO A 158 2.79 -10.86 12.47
N ALA A 159 1.77 -11.70 12.66
CA ALA A 159 0.48 -11.54 11.99
C ALA A 159 -0.24 -10.23 12.41
N PHE A 160 -0.05 -9.84 13.67
CA PHE A 160 -0.61 -8.63 14.26
C PHE A 160 0.44 -7.95 15.13
N TRP A 161 0.40 -6.61 15.16
CA TRP A 161 1.17 -5.79 16.09
C TRP A 161 0.33 -5.61 17.35
N GLY A 162 0.91 -5.95 18.51
CA GLY A 162 0.22 -5.99 19.81
C GLY A 162 0.41 -4.75 20.65
#